data_AF-A0A420EJT7-F1
#
_entry.id   AF-A0A420EJT7-F1
#
_cell.length_a   1.000
_cell.length_b   1.000
_cell.length_c   1.000
_cell.angle_alpha   90.00
_cell.angle_beta   90.00
_cell.angle_gamma   90.00
#
_symmetry.space_group_name_H-M   'P 1'
#
loop_
_entity.id
_entity.type
_entity.pdbx_description
1 polymer ?
#
loop_
_entity_poly.entity_id
_entity_poly.type
_entity_poly.pdbx_seq_one_letter_code
_entity_poly.pdbx_strand_id
1 'polypeptide(L)'
;MKYAACSGLHLIEMVIVLSLIAILSSIAYPAYSGFVNEARRDEVGLELFQIALAQEQYRVRYGQYALSWYELGITNSASSVLNSNSGLYQLELNASESNYTVSATQIANGFSPCKQLHLNHQMLRTSVDSELQASSDCWN
;
A
#
# COMPACT_ATOMS: atom_id res chain seq x y z
N MET A 1 -11.98 -57.44 -30.77
CA MET A 1 -12.22 -56.04 -30.39
C MET A 1 -11.41 -55.75 -29.15
N LYS A 2 -10.35 -54.93 -29.26
CA LYS A 2 -9.50 -54.55 -28.12
C LYS A 2 -10.13 -53.34 -27.45
N TYR A 3 -10.60 -53.49 -26.22
CA TYR A 3 -11.00 -52.35 -25.41
C TYR A 3 -9.72 -51.64 -24.95
N ALA A 4 -9.46 -50.46 -25.49
CA ALA A 4 -8.43 -49.58 -24.96
C ALA A 4 -8.88 -49.14 -23.57
N ALA A 5 -8.12 -49.54 -22.54
CA ALA A 5 -8.37 -49.07 -21.18
C ALA A 5 -8.10 -47.56 -21.14
N CYS A 6 -9.14 -46.77 -20.93
CA CYS A 6 -8.96 -45.40 -20.46
C CYS A 6 -8.34 -45.52 -19.07
N SER A 7 -7.06 -45.17 -18.93
CA SER A 7 -6.37 -45.14 -17.64
C SER A 7 -7.00 -44.02 -16.82
N GLY A 8 -8.00 -44.36 -16.01
CA GLY A 8 -8.67 -43.43 -15.10
C GLY A 8 -7.80 -43.13 -13.89
N LEU A 9 -7.79 -41.87 -13.45
CA LEU A 9 -7.18 -41.41 -12.20
C LEU A 9 -7.67 -42.24 -11.02
N HIS A 10 -6.74 -42.75 -10.21
CA HIS A 10 -7.10 -43.50 -9.01
C HIS A 10 -7.48 -42.53 -7.88
N LEU A 11 -8.46 -42.87 -7.05
CA LEU A 11 -8.94 -41.98 -5.97
C LEU A 11 -7.81 -41.62 -4.99
N ILE A 12 -6.95 -42.59 -4.68
CA ILE A 12 -5.77 -42.39 -3.82
C ILE A 12 -4.73 -41.45 -4.46
N GLU A 13 -4.61 -41.45 -5.78
CA GLU A 13 -3.67 -40.58 -6.51
C GLU A 13 -4.09 -39.12 -6.37
N MET A 14 -5.38 -38.83 -6.49
CA MET A 14 -5.92 -37.50 -6.23
C MET A 14 -5.73 -37.05 -4.78
N VAL A 15 -5.90 -37.94 -3.80
CA VAL A 15 -5.69 -37.59 -2.38
C VAL A 15 -4.23 -37.23 -2.11
N ILE A 16 -3.28 -37.96 -2.69
CA ILE A 16 -1.85 -37.65 -2.55
C ILE A 16 -1.51 -36.32 -3.23
N VAL A 17 -1.98 -36.09 -4.46
CA VAL A 17 -1.74 -34.83 -5.18
C VAL A 17 -2.31 -33.63 -4.42
N LEU A 18 -3.54 -33.73 -3.93
CA LEU A 18 -4.17 -32.66 -3.13
C LEU A 18 -3.41 -32.41 -1.82
N SER A 19 -2.90 -33.45 -1.17
CA SER A 19 -2.10 -33.29 0.05
C SER A 19 -0.80 -32.51 -0.21
N LEU A 20 -0.13 -32.76 -1.34
CA LEU A 20 1.07 -32.03 -1.73
C LEU A 20 0.75 -30.57 -2.09
N ILE A 21 -0.33 -30.32 -2.81
CA ILE A 21 -0.77 -28.95 -3.16
C ILE A 21 -1.12 -28.16 -1.89
N ALA A 22 -1.76 -28.78 -0.90
CA ALA A 22 -2.09 -28.12 0.37
C ALA A 22 -0.82 -27.68 1.12
N ILE A 23 0.20 -28.53 1.16
CA ILE A 23 1.49 -28.20 1.79
C ILE A 23 2.21 -27.08 1.05
N LEU A 24 2.22 -27.10 -0.29
CA LEU A 24 2.86 -26.04 -1.09
C LEU A 24 2.11 -24.70 -0.97
N SER A 25 0.79 -24.74 -1.00
CA SER A 25 -0.07 -23.55 -0.94
C SER A 25 0.07 -22.81 0.39
N SER A 26 0.24 -23.52 1.51
CA SER A 26 0.39 -22.90 2.83
C SER A 26 1.64 -22.03 2.95
N ILE A 27 2.67 -22.30 2.16
CA ILE A 27 3.91 -21.51 2.10
C ILE A 27 3.84 -20.46 1.00
N ALA A 28 3.39 -20.85 -0.20
CA ALA A 28 3.39 -20.00 -1.38
C ALA A 28 2.42 -18.81 -1.24
N TYR A 29 1.24 -19.04 -0.66
CA TYR A 29 0.21 -18.00 -0.56
C TYR A 29 0.61 -16.80 0.32
N PRO A 30 1.04 -16.97 1.60
CA PRO A 30 1.46 -15.84 2.42
C PRO A 30 2.71 -15.14 1.88
N ALA A 31 3.63 -15.88 1.24
CA ALA A 31 4.82 -15.29 0.63
C ALA A 31 4.45 -14.33 -0.52
N TYR A 32 3.54 -14.74 -1.40
CA TYR A 32 3.10 -13.91 -2.51
C TYR A 32 2.30 -12.68 -2.04
N SER A 33 1.41 -12.84 -1.06
CA SER A 33 0.64 -11.70 -0.53
C SER A 33 1.54 -10.66 0.15
N GLY A 34 2.59 -11.11 0.85
CA GLY A 34 3.63 -10.23 1.41
C GLY A 34 4.27 -9.34 0.35
N PHE A 35 4.76 -9.95 -0.74
CA PHE A 35 5.40 -9.23 -1.85
C PHE A 35 4.48 -8.19 -2.51
N VAL A 36 3.22 -8.55 -2.75
CA VAL A 36 2.24 -7.62 -3.34
C VAL A 36 1.96 -6.45 -2.41
N ASN A 37 1.88 -6.70 -1.10
CA ASN A 37 1.67 -5.63 -0.12
C ASN A 37 2.88 -4.71 0.01
N GLU A 38 4.10 -5.23 -0.09
CA GLU A 38 5.34 -4.44 -0.11
C GLU A 38 5.37 -3.53 -1.33
N ALA A 39 5.13 -4.07 -2.54
CA ALA A 39 5.06 -3.27 -3.76
C ALA A 39 4.02 -2.13 -3.70
N ARG A 40 2.86 -2.38 -3.06
CA ARG A 40 1.82 -1.36 -2.84
C ARG A 40 2.25 -0.26 -1.86
N ARG A 41 3.00 -0.62 -0.81
CA ARG A 41 3.57 0.35 0.14
C ARG A 41 4.63 1.20 -0.53
N ASP A 42 5.47 0.60 -1.37
CA ASP A 42 6.48 1.32 -2.13
C ASP A 42 5.86 2.32 -3.10
N GLU A 43 4.81 1.91 -3.81
CA GLU A 43 4.07 2.79 -4.72
C GLU A 43 3.54 4.03 -4.01
N VAL A 44 2.82 3.83 -2.88
CA VAL A 44 2.26 4.98 -2.15
C VAL A 44 3.36 5.77 -1.43
N GLY A 45 4.44 5.14 -1.00
CA GLY A 45 5.61 5.81 -0.45
C GLY A 45 6.24 6.78 -1.46
N LEU A 46 6.37 6.36 -2.73
CA LEU A 46 6.81 7.23 -3.82
C LEU A 46 5.85 8.40 -4.04
N GLU A 47 4.54 8.18 -3.97
CA GLU A 47 3.54 9.24 -4.09
C GLU A 47 3.65 10.25 -2.94
N LEU A 48 3.84 9.80 -1.71
CA LEU A 48 4.12 10.66 -0.55
C LEU A 48 5.38 11.51 -0.76
N PHE A 49 6.45 10.94 -1.33
CA PHE A 49 7.67 11.71 -1.65
C PHE A 49 7.45 12.74 -2.77
N GLN A 50 6.63 12.42 -3.77
CA GLN A 50 6.28 13.40 -4.82
C GLN A 50 5.51 14.58 -4.23
N ILE A 51 4.60 14.33 -3.29
CA ILE A 51 3.87 15.39 -2.58
C ILE A 51 4.82 16.22 -1.72
N ALA A 52 5.75 15.59 -1.00
CA ALA A 52 6.77 16.30 -0.22
C ALA A 52 7.64 17.21 -1.12
N LEU A 53 8.04 16.73 -2.29
CA LEU A 53 8.78 17.53 -3.26
C LEU A 53 7.95 18.73 -3.75
N ALA A 54 6.66 18.53 -4.04
CA ALA A 54 5.76 19.61 -4.45
C ALA A 54 5.58 20.66 -3.32
N GLN A 55 5.48 20.21 -2.07
CA GLN A 55 5.43 21.09 -0.90
C GLN A 55 6.70 21.95 -0.78
N GLU A 56 7.88 21.36 -0.94
CA GLU A 56 9.13 22.11 -0.92
C GLU A 56 9.25 23.11 -2.08
N GLN A 57 8.82 22.72 -3.28
CA GLN A 57 8.79 23.64 -4.43
C GLN A 57 7.85 24.82 -4.18
N TYR A 58 6.68 24.57 -3.59
CA TYR A 58 5.73 25.61 -3.22
C TYR A 58 6.32 26.55 -2.16
N ARG A 59 6.99 25.99 -1.13
CA ARG A 59 7.68 26.76 -0.10
C ARG A 59 8.78 27.64 -0.65
N VAL A 60 9.58 27.15 -1.59
CA VAL A 60 10.61 27.95 -2.26
C VAL A 60 9.99 29.12 -3.04
N ARG A 61 8.81 28.94 -3.63
CA ARG A 61 8.14 29.96 -4.45
C ARG A 61 7.39 31.01 -3.62
N TYR A 62 6.71 30.60 -2.55
CA TYR A 62 5.79 31.45 -1.80
C TYR A 62 6.21 31.71 -0.34
N GLY A 63 7.27 31.06 0.14
CA GLY A 63 7.79 31.23 1.50
C GLY A 63 7.06 30.43 2.58
N GLN A 64 6.02 29.67 2.23
CA GLN A 64 5.18 28.88 3.14
C GLN A 64 4.77 27.56 2.48
N TYR A 65 4.36 26.57 3.28
CA TYR A 65 3.80 25.33 2.72
C TYR A 65 2.39 25.53 2.16
N ALA A 66 2.00 24.65 1.23
CA ALA A 66 0.66 24.62 0.69
C ALA A 66 -0.31 23.99 1.71
N LEU A 67 -1.43 24.67 1.94
CA LEU A 67 -2.49 24.28 2.86
C LEU A 67 -3.50 23.32 2.22
N SER A 68 -3.49 23.24 0.88
CA SER A 68 -4.45 22.42 0.13
C SER A 68 -3.83 21.76 -1.10
N TRP A 69 -4.49 20.72 -1.59
CA TRP A 69 -4.10 20.03 -2.82
C TRP A 69 -4.20 20.90 -4.07
N TYR A 70 -5.06 21.93 -4.04
CA TYR A 70 -5.22 22.89 -5.13
C TYR A 70 -3.97 23.76 -5.31
N GLU A 71 -3.40 24.24 -4.20
CA GLU A 71 -2.17 25.03 -4.21
C GLU A 71 -0.96 24.22 -4.72
N LEU A 72 -0.96 22.92 -4.46
CA LEU A 72 0.03 21.98 -5.03
C LEU A 72 -0.22 21.63 -6.49
N GLY A 73 -1.35 22.04 -7.08
CA GLY A 73 -1.73 21.71 -8.45
C GLY A 73 -2.04 20.22 -8.68
N ILE A 74 -2.34 19.47 -7.61
CA ILE A 74 -2.62 18.02 -7.68
C ILE A 74 -4.09 17.78 -8.09
N THR A 75 -5.01 18.57 -7.54
CA THR A 75 -6.44 18.47 -7.87
C THR A 75 -7.16 19.78 -7.61
N ASN A 76 -8.31 19.96 -8.26
CA ASN A 76 -9.22 21.08 -8.00
C ASN A 76 -10.27 20.75 -6.93
N SER A 77 -10.19 19.57 -6.30
CA SER A 77 -11.11 19.18 -5.24
C SER A 77 -10.85 19.97 -3.96
N ALA A 78 -11.93 20.40 -3.29
CA ALA A 78 -11.86 21.01 -1.96
C ALA A 78 -11.66 19.97 -0.83
N SER A 79 -11.66 18.67 -1.15
CA SER A 79 -11.44 17.60 -0.17
C SER A 79 -10.00 17.58 0.31
N SER A 80 -9.79 17.52 1.64
CA SER A 80 -8.48 17.23 2.23
C SER A 80 -8.02 15.79 2.02
N VAL A 81 -8.94 14.90 1.61
CA VAL A 81 -8.69 13.49 1.34
C VAL A 81 -8.83 13.19 -0.15
N LEU A 82 -7.84 12.50 -0.70
CA LEU A 82 -7.79 12.00 -2.08
C LEU A 82 -7.51 10.50 -2.09
N ASN A 83 -7.73 9.85 -3.22
CA ASN A 83 -7.24 8.50 -3.42
C ASN A 83 -5.85 8.55 -4.04
N SER A 84 -5.00 7.58 -3.70
CA SER A 84 -3.75 7.32 -4.39
C SER A 84 -3.99 7.00 -5.87
N ASN A 85 -2.95 7.09 -6.69
CA ASN A 85 -3.06 6.76 -8.11
C ASN A 85 -3.60 5.34 -8.36
N SER A 86 -3.18 4.37 -7.55
CA SER A 86 -3.70 2.99 -7.58
C SER A 86 -5.12 2.81 -7.03
N GLY A 87 -5.66 3.81 -6.34
CA GLY A 87 -6.96 3.72 -5.66
C GLY A 87 -6.99 2.76 -4.46
N LEU A 88 -5.81 2.35 -3.96
CA LEU A 88 -5.67 1.41 -2.83
C LEU A 88 -5.48 2.13 -1.49
N TYR A 89 -5.03 3.38 -1.52
CA TYR A 89 -4.82 4.21 -0.35
C TYR A 89 -5.62 5.52 -0.45
N GLN A 90 -5.98 6.07 0.70
CA GLN A 90 -6.49 7.41 0.86
C GLN A 90 -5.39 8.30 1.42
N LEU A 91 -5.08 9.35 0.68
CA LEU A 91 -4.10 10.38 1.00
C LEU A 91 -4.79 11.55 1.69
N GLU A 92 -4.28 11.98 2.83
CA GLU A 92 -4.78 13.14 3.55
C GLU A 92 -3.63 14.11 3.81
N LEU A 93 -3.87 15.39 3.54
CA LEU A 93 -2.93 16.47 3.79
C LEU A 93 -3.40 17.28 5.00
N ASN A 94 -2.58 17.31 6.04
CA ASN A 94 -2.74 18.21 7.18
C ASN A 94 -1.56 19.19 7.20
N ALA A 95 -1.82 20.44 6.84
CA ALA A 95 -0.79 21.45 6.65
C ALA A 95 -1.13 22.78 7.33
N SER A 96 -0.06 23.48 7.73
CA SER A 96 -0.04 24.89 8.12
C SER A 96 1.05 25.61 7.32
N GLU A 97 1.18 26.93 7.48
CA GLU A 97 2.18 27.72 6.77
C GLU A 97 3.63 27.25 7.04
N SER A 98 3.88 26.62 8.19
CA SER A 98 5.22 26.24 8.66
C SER A 98 5.46 24.73 8.82
N ASN A 99 4.42 23.90 8.72
CA ASN A 99 4.54 22.46 8.84
C ASN A 99 3.50 21.75 7.97
N TYR A 100 3.77 20.50 7.62
CA TYR A 100 2.78 19.61 7.05
C TYR A 100 3.03 18.17 7.47
N THR A 101 1.97 17.38 7.40
CA THR A 101 1.98 15.93 7.44
C THR A 101 1.07 15.41 6.35
N VAL A 102 1.60 14.53 5.50
CA VAL A 102 0.80 13.76 4.54
C VAL A 102 0.68 12.35 5.07
N SER A 103 -0.54 11.83 5.14
CA SER A 103 -0.85 10.47 5.54
C SER A 103 -1.40 9.68 4.37
N ALA A 104 -0.99 8.43 4.24
CA ALA A 104 -1.59 7.44 3.35
C ALA A 104 -2.22 6.34 4.20
N THR A 105 -3.52 6.16 4.09
CA THR A 105 -4.30 5.17 4.84
C THR A 105 -4.85 4.12 3.89
N GLN A 106 -4.66 2.83 4.19
CA GLN A 106 -5.13 1.78 3.31
C GLN A 106 -6.66 1.67 3.31
N ILE A 107 -7.26 1.54 2.13
CA ILE A 107 -8.70 1.29 1.99
C ILE A 107 -8.99 -0.17 2.37
N ALA A 108 -10.08 -0.40 3.11
CA ALA A 108 -10.39 -1.61 3.91
C ALA A 108 -10.31 -3.00 3.22
N ASN A 109 -10.09 -3.07 1.91
CA ASN A 109 -10.10 -4.32 1.15
C ASN A 109 -8.74 -5.05 1.10
N GLY A 110 -7.68 -4.48 1.66
CA GLY A 110 -6.36 -5.12 1.73
C GLY A 110 -5.99 -5.51 3.16
N PHE A 111 -5.63 -6.79 3.37
CA PHE A 111 -4.90 -7.16 4.58
C PHE A 111 -3.44 -6.74 4.39
N SER A 112 -3.05 -5.61 4.95
CA SER A 112 -1.64 -5.21 5.12
C SER A 112 -1.34 -5.13 6.61
N PRO A 113 -0.18 -5.62 7.07
CA PRO A 113 0.28 -5.37 8.44
C PRO A 113 0.51 -3.87 8.69
N CYS A 114 0.64 -3.07 7.63
CA CYS A 114 0.88 -1.64 7.66
C CYS A 114 -0.34 -0.91 7.14
N LYS A 115 -1.05 -0.23 8.05
CA LYS A 115 -2.35 0.39 7.77
C LYS A 115 -2.23 1.85 7.39
N GLN A 116 -1.29 2.57 7.98
CA GLN A 116 -1.06 3.98 7.70
C GLN A 116 0.43 4.29 7.60
N LEU A 117 0.77 5.13 6.63
CA LEU A 117 2.11 5.66 6.39
C LEU A 117 2.02 7.19 6.49
N HIS A 118 2.93 7.82 7.22
CA HIS A 118 2.96 9.27 7.40
C HIS A 118 4.34 9.82 7.05
N LEU A 119 4.35 10.95 6.34
CA LEU A 119 5.54 11.71 6.02
C LEU A 119 5.31 13.17 6.43
N ASN A 120 6.21 13.73 7.23
CA ASN A 120 6.14 15.13 7.64
C ASN A 120 7.15 16.01 6.87
N HIS A 121 7.06 17.33 7.09
CA HIS A 121 7.97 18.33 6.52
C HIS A 121 9.47 18.15 6.84
N GLN A 122 9.82 17.36 7.86
CA GLN A 122 11.21 17.05 8.20
C GLN A 122 11.70 15.75 7.55
N MET A 123 10.90 15.17 6.64
CA MET A 123 11.11 13.85 6.06
C MET A 123 11.11 12.73 7.10
N LEU A 124 10.53 12.96 8.29
CA LEU A 124 10.33 11.92 9.28
C LEU A 124 9.20 11.00 8.79
N ARG A 125 9.54 9.73 8.72
CA ARG A 125 8.65 8.64 8.33
C ARG A 125 8.11 7.99 9.59
N THR A 126 6.80 7.97 9.75
CA THR A 126 6.16 7.19 10.81
C THR A 126 5.08 6.32 10.19
N SER A 127 4.76 5.22 10.86
CA SER A 127 3.80 4.27 10.35
C SER A 127 3.04 3.63 11.48
N VAL A 128 1.86 3.18 11.13
CA VAL A 128 0.93 2.54 12.05
C VAL A 128 0.54 1.18 11.47
N ASP A 129 0.60 0.15 12.32
CA ASP A 129 0.28 -1.22 11.95
C ASP A 129 -1.25 -1.48 11.93
N SER A 130 -1.63 -2.73 11.66
CA SER A 130 -3.02 -3.17 11.67
C SER A 130 -3.72 -3.05 13.03
N GLU A 131 -2.96 -3.00 14.13
CA GLU A 131 -3.44 -2.86 15.51
C GLU A 131 -3.47 -1.39 15.99
N LEU A 132 -3.18 -0.45 15.08
CA LEU A 132 -3.08 0.98 15.38
C LEU A 132 -1.90 1.34 16.29
N GLN A 133 -0.84 0.53 16.30
CA GLN A 133 0.39 0.81 17.04
C GLN A 133 1.47 1.37 16.11
N ALA A 134 2.35 2.20 16.67
CA ALA A 134 3.49 2.72 15.95
C ALA A 134 4.42 1.56 15.56
N SER A 135 4.72 1.44 14.27
CA SER A 135 5.61 0.42 13.72
C SER A 135 6.75 1.07 12.96
N SER A 136 7.97 0.55 13.11
CA SER A 136 9.16 0.97 12.34
C SER A 136 9.31 0.23 11.02
N ASP A 137 8.62 -0.90 10.86
CA ASP A 137 8.94 -1.89 9.83
C ASP A 137 8.16 -1.67 8.53
N CYS A 138 7.20 -0.74 8.53
CA CYS A 138 6.29 -0.52 7.41
C CYS A 138 6.84 0.34 6.28
N TRP A 139 7.93 1.07 6.54
CA TRP A 139 8.66 1.88 5.56
C TRP A 139 9.88 1.18 4.96
N ASN A 140 10.09 -0.09 5.33
CA ASN A 140 11.13 -0.97 4.81
C ASN A 140 10.53 -2.20 4.12
#